data_AF-A0A0U3SUF0-F1
#
_entry.id   AF-A0A0U3SUF0-F1
#
_cell.length_a   1.000
_cell.length_b   1.000
_cell.length_c   1.000
_cell.angle_alpha   90.00
_cell.angle_beta   90.00
_cell.angle_gamma   90.00
#
_symmetry.space_group_name_H-M   'P 1'
#
loop_
_entity.id
_entity.type
_entity.pdbx_description
1 polymer ?
#
loop_
_entity_poly.entity_id
_entity_poly.type
_entity_poly.pdbx_seq_one_letter_code
_entity_poly.pdbx_strand_id
1 'polypeptide(L)'
;MKYDPAAGFLQIRGSLHTFAHGHNLGTFTAAEARAACAELAGVLDVPPERPTVHRLEVGLNMPVAFSPRQFIESLASHKNRPFVALTPPPKASRPLLYGAHHSDYRVKFYDKGAYSRLQGRHLPDTAAPHLLRYEVVFERQRPMLTVTGLSTLTLADLPRPPVIAAFANHLRTHWNLTQRRQHMNYADLSLSDAALLHAATDVAFWEIMRATQPRSTYARNKARATALLRERTEPHPYDAVFARELASITQLAAAA
;
A
#
# COMPACT_ATOMS: atom_id res chain seq x y z
N MET A 1 19.83 9.96 -12.72
CA MET A 1 19.05 11.15 -13.11
C MET A 1 18.89 11.15 -14.62
N LYS A 2 17.71 11.51 -15.17
CA LYS A 2 17.51 11.73 -16.60
C LYS A 2 16.85 13.09 -16.76
N TYR A 3 17.59 14.05 -17.28
CA TYR A 3 17.08 15.39 -17.58
C TYR A 3 16.80 15.48 -19.08
N ASP A 4 15.61 15.99 -19.41
CA ASP A 4 15.21 16.33 -20.77
C ASP A 4 15.06 17.86 -20.85
N PRO A 5 16.07 18.57 -21.37
CA PRO A 5 16.05 20.03 -21.44
C PRO A 5 14.97 20.55 -22.39
N ALA A 6 14.61 19.81 -23.46
CA ALA A 6 13.60 20.24 -24.41
C ALA A 6 12.19 20.20 -23.80
N ALA A 7 11.95 19.27 -22.87
CA ALA A 7 10.69 19.14 -22.14
C ALA A 7 10.69 19.88 -20.79
N GLY A 8 11.80 20.48 -20.36
CA GLY A 8 11.95 21.05 -19.01
C GLY A 8 11.74 20.01 -17.90
N PHE A 9 11.97 18.73 -18.21
CA PHE A 9 11.55 17.61 -17.37
C PHE A 9 12.75 16.92 -16.74
N LEU A 10 12.65 16.66 -15.43
CA LEU A 10 13.66 15.93 -14.68
C LEU A 10 13.06 14.65 -14.09
N GLN A 11 13.67 13.51 -14.42
CA GLN A 11 13.40 12.24 -13.75
C GLN A 11 14.55 11.85 -12.82
N ILE A 12 14.25 11.80 -11.52
CA ILE A 12 15.15 11.22 -10.52
C ILE A 12 14.76 9.75 -10.36
N ARG A 13 15.75 8.86 -10.48
CA ARG A 13 15.58 7.43 -10.17
C ARG A 13 16.04 7.21 -8.74
N GLY A 14 15.24 6.50 -7.96
CA GLY A 14 15.46 6.29 -6.53
C GLY A 14 14.35 6.92 -5.70
N SER A 15 14.59 7.09 -4.41
CA SER A 15 13.66 7.72 -3.47
C SER A 15 14.41 8.76 -2.64
N LEU A 16 13.69 9.76 -2.12
CA LEU A 16 14.24 10.73 -1.15
C LEU A 16 14.90 10.04 0.04
N HIS A 17 14.33 8.92 0.48
CA HIS A 17 14.91 8.07 1.52
C HIS A 17 16.28 7.51 1.11
N THR A 18 16.41 6.94 -0.10
CA THR A 18 17.71 6.45 -0.59
C THR A 18 18.71 7.59 -0.79
N PHE A 19 18.23 8.76 -1.17
CA PHE A 19 19.06 9.95 -1.31
C PHE A 19 19.65 10.38 0.04
N ALA A 20 18.83 10.42 1.11
CA ALA A 20 19.28 10.78 2.46
C ALA A 20 20.19 9.73 3.11
N HIS A 21 19.85 8.44 2.98
CA HIS A 21 20.47 7.36 3.78
C HIS A 21 21.32 6.37 2.96
N GLY A 22 21.39 6.51 1.64
CA GLY A 22 21.99 5.51 0.74
C GLY A 22 21.16 4.22 0.60
N HIS A 23 20.11 4.03 1.41
CA HIS A 23 19.20 2.89 1.39
C HIS A 23 17.76 3.31 1.73
N ASN A 24 16.78 2.42 1.54
CA ASN A 24 15.36 2.70 1.84
C ASN A 24 14.70 1.71 2.80
N LEU A 25 15.51 1.09 3.67
CA LEU A 25 15.12 -0.02 4.54
C LEU A 25 14.57 0.42 5.91
N GLY A 26 14.99 1.59 6.39
CA GLY A 26 14.67 2.06 7.75
C GLY A 26 13.42 2.93 7.84
N THR A 27 13.36 3.71 8.91
CA THR A 27 12.43 4.82 9.07
C THR A 27 12.90 6.03 8.26
N PHE A 28 11.97 6.78 7.70
CA PHE A 28 12.26 8.05 7.03
C PHE A 28 11.31 9.11 7.56
N THR A 29 11.83 10.02 8.38
CA THR A 29 11.05 10.99 9.15
C THR A 29 10.68 12.20 8.31
N ALA A 30 9.71 13.00 8.80
CA ALA A 30 9.35 14.26 8.15
C ALA A 30 10.52 15.26 8.11
N ALA A 31 11.33 15.32 9.17
CA ALA A 31 12.52 16.16 9.23
C ALA A 31 13.59 15.73 8.20
N GLU A 32 13.81 14.42 8.06
CA GLU A 32 14.71 13.88 7.04
C GLU A 32 14.17 14.12 5.62
N ALA A 33 12.86 14.00 5.41
CA ALA A 33 12.24 14.36 4.14
C ALA A 33 12.44 15.85 3.82
N ARG A 34 12.32 16.74 4.82
CA ARG A 34 12.58 18.17 4.66
C ARG A 34 14.03 18.45 4.27
N ALA A 35 14.98 17.86 4.99
CA ALA A 35 16.40 17.97 4.70
C ALA A 35 16.72 17.46 3.29
N ALA A 36 16.22 16.28 2.92
CA ALA A 36 16.41 15.69 1.61
C ALA A 36 15.82 16.54 0.48
N CYS A 37 14.66 17.18 0.70
CA CYS A 37 14.07 18.10 -0.28
C CYS A 37 14.92 19.37 -0.45
N ALA A 38 15.42 19.95 0.64
CA ALA A 38 16.28 21.13 0.60
C ALA A 38 17.63 20.82 -0.07
N GLU A 39 18.25 19.70 0.27
CA GLU A 39 19.51 19.25 -0.33
C GLU A 39 19.32 18.94 -1.82
N LEU A 40 18.24 18.25 -2.19
CA LEU A 40 17.93 17.98 -3.60
C LEU A 40 17.74 19.29 -4.38
N ALA A 41 17.05 20.28 -3.82
CA ALA A 41 16.90 21.59 -4.43
C ALA A 41 18.26 22.28 -4.66
N GLY A 42 19.17 22.20 -3.67
CA GLY A 42 20.54 22.68 -3.78
C GLY A 42 21.36 21.97 -4.85
N VAL A 43 21.26 20.64 -4.96
CA VAL A 43 21.93 19.84 -6.01
C VAL A 43 21.43 20.21 -7.41
N LEU A 44 20.15 20.58 -7.52
CA LEU A 44 19.55 20.99 -8.78
C LEU A 44 19.74 22.47 -9.10
N ASP A 45 20.32 23.25 -8.18
CA ASP A 45 20.46 24.70 -8.26
C ASP A 45 19.13 25.41 -8.61
N VAL A 46 18.04 24.95 -7.99
CA VAL A 46 16.70 25.54 -8.15
C VAL A 46 16.02 25.73 -6.81
N PRO A 47 15.26 26.82 -6.59
CA PRO A 47 14.44 26.97 -5.40
C PRO A 47 13.43 25.81 -5.26
N PRO A 48 13.20 25.25 -4.06
CA PRO A 48 12.33 24.09 -3.86
C PRO A 48 10.86 24.34 -4.22
N GLU A 49 10.43 25.59 -4.37
CA GLU A 49 9.09 26.00 -4.81
C GLU A 49 8.90 25.89 -6.33
N ARG A 50 9.97 25.71 -7.11
CA ARG A 50 9.87 25.64 -8.57
C ARG A 50 9.60 24.23 -9.12
N PRO A 51 10.27 23.16 -8.66
CA PRO A 51 10.05 21.82 -9.21
C PRO A 51 8.66 21.30 -8.88
N THR A 52 7.85 21.07 -9.91
CA THR A 52 6.50 20.49 -9.78
C THR A 52 6.55 18.96 -9.78
N VAL A 53 5.81 18.35 -8.85
CA VAL A 53 5.75 16.90 -8.70
C VAL A 53 4.68 16.33 -9.63
N HIS A 54 5.10 15.64 -10.69
CA HIS A 54 4.19 15.00 -11.65
C HIS A 54 3.85 13.55 -11.33
N ARG A 55 4.77 12.84 -10.66
CA ARG A 55 4.62 11.44 -10.23
C ARG A 55 5.27 11.27 -8.86
N LEU A 56 4.65 10.46 -8.01
CA LEU A 56 5.14 10.21 -6.65
C LEU A 56 4.79 8.79 -6.22
N GLU A 57 5.72 8.13 -5.55
CA GLU A 57 5.46 6.88 -4.83
C GLU A 57 5.50 7.20 -3.33
N VAL A 58 4.37 6.99 -2.65
CA VAL A 58 4.30 7.08 -1.19
C VAL A 58 4.12 5.68 -0.65
N GLY A 59 4.85 5.34 0.42
CA GLY A 59 4.80 3.98 0.95
C GLY A 59 5.26 3.84 2.38
N LEU A 60 4.86 2.72 2.95
CA LEU A 60 5.08 2.35 4.34
C LEU A 60 5.93 1.07 4.38
N ASN A 61 7.04 1.16 5.10
CA ASN A 61 7.83 0.00 5.51
C ASN A 61 7.17 -0.61 6.76
N MET A 62 6.83 -1.90 6.71
CA MET A 62 6.19 -2.61 7.81
C MET A 62 7.08 -3.76 8.28
N PRO A 63 7.80 -3.57 9.40
CA PRO A 63 8.56 -4.63 10.05
C PRO A 63 7.61 -5.71 10.57
N VAL A 64 7.84 -6.96 10.17
CA VAL A 64 6.97 -8.09 10.52
C VAL A 64 7.79 -9.28 11.02
N ALA A 65 7.22 -10.02 11.98
CA ALA A 65 7.91 -11.14 12.63
C ALA A 65 8.04 -12.38 11.73
N PHE A 66 7.14 -12.52 10.75
CA PHE A 66 7.06 -13.66 9.85
C PHE A 66 7.12 -13.20 8.39
N SER A 67 7.44 -14.12 7.48
CA SER A 67 7.46 -13.80 6.05
C SER A 67 6.13 -13.22 5.57
N PRO A 68 6.14 -12.10 4.82
CA PRO A 68 4.92 -11.48 4.30
C PRO A 68 4.30 -12.23 3.12
N ARG A 69 4.91 -13.34 2.70
CA ARG A 69 4.47 -14.08 1.52
C ARG A 69 3.01 -14.50 1.57
N GLN A 70 2.57 -15.14 2.66
CA GLN A 70 1.17 -15.58 2.77
C GLN A 70 0.20 -14.40 2.72
N PHE A 71 0.58 -13.27 3.32
CA PHE A 71 -0.21 -12.03 3.25
C PHE A 71 -0.29 -11.49 1.83
N ILE A 72 0.83 -11.43 1.11
CA ILE A 72 0.87 -10.90 -0.25
C ILE A 72 0.13 -11.84 -1.22
N GLU A 73 0.32 -13.15 -1.09
CA GLU A 73 -0.36 -14.16 -1.92
C GLU A 73 -1.88 -14.23 -1.65
N SER A 74 -2.36 -13.70 -0.51
CA SER A 74 -3.80 -13.62 -0.20
C SER A 74 -4.49 -12.37 -0.77
N LEU A 75 -3.75 -11.40 -1.31
CA LEU A 75 -4.33 -10.19 -1.90
C LEU A 75 -5.26 -10.54 -3.06
N ALA A 76 -6.55 -10.21 -2.93
CA ALA A 76 -7.56 -10.55 -3.91
C ALA A 76 -7.81 -9.38 -4.88
N SER A 77 -8.24 -8.24 -4.35
CA SER A 77 -8.58 -7.08 -5.16
C SER A 77 -8.40 -5.76 -4.40
N HIS A 78 -8.32 -4.65 -5.12
CA HIS A 78 -8.41 -3.31 -4.58
C HIS A 78 -9.41 -2.51 -5.41
N LYS A 79 -10.50 -2.04 -4.79
CA LYS A 79 -11.65 -1.42 -5.50
C LYS A 79 -12.08 -2.22 -6.73
N ASN A 80 -12.28 -3.53 -6.56
CA ASN A 80 -12.68 -4.48 -7.61
C ASN A 80 -11.65 -4.67 -8.74
N ARG A 81 -10.44 -4.11 -8.64
CA ARG A 81 -9.33 -4.43 -9.55
C ARG A 81 -8.49 -5.54 -8.94
N PRO A 82 -8.24 -6.66 -9.65
CA PRO A 82 -7.48 -7.76 -9.09
C PRO A 82 -6.04 -7.34 -8.81
N PHE A 83 -5.45 -7.91 -7.77
CA PHE A 83 -3.99 -7.90 -7.64
C PHE A 83 -3.40 -8.89 -8.63
N VAL A 84 -2.41 -8.43 -9.39
CA VAL A 84 -1.63 -9.27 -10.30
C VAL A 84 -0.22 -9.43 -9.75
N ALA A 85 0.30 -10.65 -9.83
CA ALA A 85 1.68 -10.94 -9.52
C ALA A 85 2.58 -10.35 -10.61
N LEU A 86 3.65 -9.65 -10.23
CA LEU A 86 4.66 -9.19 -11.17
C LEU A 86 5.71 -10.28 -11.37
N THR A 87 6.39 -10.23 -12.52
CA THR A 87 7.45 -11.18 -12.86
C THR A 87 8.47 -11.30 -11.71
N PRO A 88 8.80 -12.52 -11.28
CA PRO A 88 9.82 -12.73 -10.25
C PRO A 88 11.13 -12.03 -10.64
N PRO A 89 11.81 -11.37 -9.69
CA PRO A 89 13.15 -10.87 -9.95
C PRO A 89 14.12 -12.04 -10.22
N PRO A 90 15.28 -11.79 -10.87
CA PRO A 90 16.31 -12.80 -11.03
C PRO A 90 16.65 -13.47 -9.69
N LYS A 91 16.88 -14.78 -9.71
CA LYS A 91 17.16 -15.62 -8.52
C LYS A 91 15.98 -15.81 -7.55
N ALA A 92 14.77 -15.35 -7.89
CA ALA A 92 13.54 -15.71 -7.18
C ALA A 92 12.72 -16.71 -8.00
N SER A 93 12.29 -17.80 -7.36
CA SER A 93 11.39 -18.79 -7.98
C SER A 93 9.92 -18.36 -7.97
N ARG A 94 9.59 -17.27 -7.26
CA ARG A 94 8.21 -16.79 -7.09
C ARG A 94 8.12 -15.27 -7.12
N PRO A 95 6.95 -14.72 -7.50
CA PRO A 95 6.69 -13.29 -7.42
C PRO A 95 6.85 -12.77 -5.99
N LEU A 96 7.60 -11.67 -5.85
CA LEU A 96 7.74 -10.99 -4.56
C LEU A 96 6.86 -9.75 -4.45
N LEU A 97 6.24 -9.31 -5.55
CA LEU A 97 5.49 -8.06 -5.66
C LEU A 97 4.16 -8.30 -6.37
N TYR A 98 3.10 -7.80 -5.77
CA TYR A 98 1.74 -7.85 -6.30
C TYR A 98 1.20 -6.42 -6.40
N GLY A 99 0.55 -6.12 -7.52
CA GLY A 99 0.04 -4.77 -7.82
C GLY A 99 -1.40 -4.79 -8.31
N ALA A 100 -2.20 -3.82 -7.88
CA ALA A 100 -3.51 -3.53 -8.45
C ALA A 100 -3.45 -2.19 -9.20
N HIS A 101 -3.72 -2.23 -10.50
CA HIS A 101 -3.57 -1.08 -11.40
C HIS A 101 -4.90 -0.34 -11.60
N HIS A 102 -4.84 0.99 -11.49
CA HIS A 102 -5.92 1.93 -11.80
C HIS A 102 -5.43 2.94 -12.84
N SER A 103 -6.32 3.79 -13.35
CA SER A 103 -5.99 4.72 -14.44
C SER A 103 -4.99 5.82 -14.08
N ASP A 104 -5.01 6.28 -12.83
CA ASP A 104 -4.19 7.40 -12.36
C ASP A 104 -3.19 7.01 -11.26
N TYR A 105 -3.29 5.78 -10.75
CA TYR A 105 -2.45 5.28 -9.68
C TYR A 105 -2.42 3.75 -9.68
N ARG A 106 -1.49 3.17 -8.93
CA ARG A 106 -1.49 1.74 -8.61
C ARG A 106 -1.15 1.53 -7.14
N VAL A 107 -1.65 0.44 -6.60
CA VAL A 107 -1.35 -0.01 -5.24
C VAL A 107 -0.43 -1.22 -5.32
N LYS A 108 0.63 -1.28 -4.52
CA LYS A 108 1.59 -2.39 -4.51
C LYS A 108 1.88 -2.89 -3.12
N PHE A 109 2.12 -4.19 -3.03
CA PHE A 109 2.62 -4.87 -1.85
C PHE A 109 3.79 -5.76 -2.26
N TYR A 110 4.87 -5.77 -1.49
CA TYR A 110 5.98 -6.67 -1.75
C TYR A 110 6.85 -7.00 -0.54
N ASP A 111 7.49 -8.17 -0.59
CA ASP A 111 8.52 -8.57 0.37
C ASP A 111 9.80 -7.78 0.11
N LYS A 112 9.87 -6.57 0.66
CA LYS A 112 11.00 -5.66 0.53
C LYS A 112 12.27 -6.26 1.11
N GLY A 113 12.15 -7.02 2.21
CA GLY A 113 13.28 -7.73 2.82
C GLY A 113 13.90 -8.72 1.85
N ALA A 114 13.10 -9.60 1.25
CA ALA A 114 13.56 -10.54 0.24
C ALA A 114 14.12 -9.83 -1.00
N TYR A 115 13.45 -8.77 -1.48
CA TYR A 115 13.91 -8.00 -2.64
C TYR A 115 15.29 -7.37 -2.40
N SER A 116 15.52 -6.80 -1.21
CA SER A 116 16.82 -6.22 -0.83
C SER A 116 17.91 -7.30 -0.75
N ARG A 117 17.61 -8.46 -0.13
CA ARG A 117 18.59 -9.56 -0.02
C ARG A 117 19.04 -10.07 -1.40
N LEU A 118 18.12 -10.18 -2.36
CA LEU A 118 18.45 -10.56 -3.74
C LEU A 118 19.38 -9.56 -4.45
N GLN A 119 19.37 -8.30 -4.01
CA GLN A 119 20.26 -7.24 -4.49
C GLN A 119 21.57 -7.15 -3.69
N GLY A 120 21.85 -8.11 -2.80
CA GLY A 120 23.03 -8.10 -1.93
C GLY A 120 22.95 -7.07 -0.79
N ARG A 121 21.75 -6.55 -0.49
CA ARG A 121 21.52 -5.57 0.58
C ARG A 121 20.85 -6.27 1.76
N HIS A 122 21.58 -6.41 2.85
CA HIS A 122 21.05 -7.00 4.08
C HIS A 122 20.29 -5.95 4.90
N LEU A 123 19.24 -6.41 5.59
CA LEU A 123 18.65 -5.61 6.66
C LEU A 123 19.67 -5.54 7.81
N PRO A 124 19.74 -4.42 8.56
CA PRO A 124 20.53 -4.37 9.79
C PRO A 124 20.12 -5.49 10.74
N ASP A 125 21.07 -6.03 11.52
CA ASP A 125 20.79 -7.12 12.48
C ASP A 125 19.77 -6.71 13.56
N THR A 126 19.63 -5.41 13.79
CA THR A 126 18.65 -4.81 14.71
C THR A 126 17.24 -4.66 14.13
N ALA A 127 17.07 -4.89 12.82
CA ALA A 127 15.77 -4.79 12.16
C ALA A 127 14.96 -6.09 12.31
N ALA A 128 13.64 -5.99 12.16
CA ALA A 128 12.80 -7.18 12.06
C ALA A 128 13.29 -8.10 10.92
N PRO A 129 13.17 -9.43 11.08
CA PRO A 129 13.72 -10.39 10.12
C PRO A 129 13.07 -10.26 8.72
N HIS A 130 11.86 -9.73 8.67
CA HIS A 130 11.09 -9.53 7.46
C HIS A 130 10.55 -8.10 7.36
N LEU A 131 10.43 -7.63 6.11
CA LEU A 131 9.97 -6.29 5.80
C LEU A 131 8.95 -6.36 4.66
N LEU A 132 7.69 -6.11 4.97
CA LEU A 132 6.66 -5.86 3.96
C LEU A 132 6.71 -4.39 3.58
N ARG A 133 6.55 -4.07 2.30
CA ARG A 133 6.32 -2.69 1.87
C ARG A 133 5.01 -2.56 1.14
N TYR A 134 4.28 -1.53 1.52
CA TYR A 134 3.01 -1.12 0.93
C TYR A 134 3.17 0.25 0.30
N GLU A 135 2.75 0.41 -0.95
CA GLU A 135 2.91 1.65 -1.71
C GLU A 135 1.64 2.02 -2.47
N VAL A 136 1.35 3.32 -2.51
CA VAL A 136 0.47 3.95 -3.50
C VAL A 136 1.35 4.75 -4.43
N VAL A 137 1.29 4.42 -5.72
CA VAL A 137 2.07 5.05 -6.77
C VAL A 137 1.15 5.91 -7.61
N PHE A 138 1.32 7.22 -7.50
CA PHE A 138 0.61 8.20 -8.33
C PHE A 138 1.31 8.32 -9.69
N GLU A 139 0.62 7.88 -10.75
CA GLU A 139 1.16 7.91 -12.11
C GLU A 139 0.89 9.24 -12.82
N ARG A 140 -0.01 10.05 -12.24
CA ARG A 140 -0.42 11.37 -12.71
C ARG A 140 -0.51 12.38 -11.57
N GLN A 141 -0.45 13.66 -11.91
CA GLN A 141 -0.47 14.77 -10.94
C GLN A 141 -1.84 14.96 -10.29
N ARG A 142 -2.92 14.91 -11.07
CA ARG A 142 -4.30 15.15 -10.62
C ARG A 142 -4.67 14.46 -9.29
N PRO A 143 -4.48 13.14 -9.11
CA PRO A 143 -4.84 12.48 -7.85
C PRO A 143 -4.04 13.00 -6.65
N MET A 144 -2.77 13.41 -6.83
CA MET A 144 -2.00 14.01 -5.75
C MET A 144 -2.57 15.36 -5.33
N LEU A 145 -2.94 16.20 -6.29
CA LEU A 145 -3.58 17.49 -6.03
C LEU A 145 -4.93 17.33 -5.32
N THR A 146 -5.72 16.33 -5.72
CA THR A 146 -6.97 15.99 -5.01
C THR A 146 -6.72 15.55 -3.57
N VAL A 147 -5.68 14.76 -3.32
CA VAL A 147 -5.32 14.29 -1.97
C VAL A 147 -4.86 15.44 -1.09
N THR A 148 -4.01 16.33 -1.61
CA THR A 148 -3.41 17.42 -0.81
C THR A 148 -4.26 18.68 -0.77
N GLY A 149 -5.25 18.83 -1.66
CA GLY A 149 -6.05 20.04 -1.81
C GLY A 149 -5.29 21.23 -2.43
N LEU A 150 -4.08 21.01 -2.95
CA LEU A 150 -3.25 22.06 -3.54
C LEU A 150 -3.53 22.21 -5.03
N SER A 151 -3.38 23.43 -5.56
CA SER A 151 -3.43 23.69 -7.01
C SER A 151 -2.16 23.21 -7.73
N THR A 152 -1.04 23.17 -7.04
CA THR A 152 0.25 22.63 -7.49
C THR A 152 0.95 21.97 -6.30
N LEU A 153 1.70 20.91 -6.55
CA LEU A 153 2.50 20.23 -5.55
C LEU A 153 3.97 20.37 -5.95
N THR A 154 4.78 21.00 -5.09
CA THR A 154 6.20 21.27 -5.33
C THR A 154 7.10 20.46 -4.40
N LEU A 155 8.42 20.53 -4.61
CA LEU A 155 9.39 19.90 -3.71
C LEU A 155 9.32 20.50 -2.29
N ALA A 156 9.08 21.81 -2.16
CA ALA A 156 8.89 22.50 -0.88
C ALA A 156 7.64 22.02 -0.11
N ASP A 157 6.62 21.51 -0.82
CA ASP A 157 5.37 21.07 -0.22
C ASP A 157 5.44 19.68 0.40
N LEU A 158 6.22 18.77 -0.20
CA LEU A 158 6.30 17.36 0.21
C LEU A 158 6.56 17.16 1.72
N PRO A 159 7.48 17.90 2.37
CA PRO A 159 7.74 17.70 3.79
C PRO A 159 6.79 18.45 4.72
N ARG A 160 5.80 19.20 4.20
CA ARG A 160 4.88 19.96 5.06
C ARG A 160 3.96 19.00 5.85
N PRO A 161 3.77 19.19 7.17
CA PRO A 161 2.95 18.28 7.97
C PRO A 161 1.54 18.02 7.44
N PRO A 162 0.79 19.03 6.92
CA PRO A 162 -0.53 18.78 6.32
C PRO A 162 -0.48 17.89 5.08
N VAL A 163 0.57 18.01 4.26
CA VAL A 163 0.76 17.20 3.05
C VAL A 163 1.11 15.76 3.42
N ILE A 164 2.00 15.56 4.39
CA ILE A 164 2.33 14.22 4.91
C ILE A 164 1.08 13.55 5.50
N ALA A 165 0.31 14.28 6.32
CA ALA A 165 -0.93 13.78 6.89
C ALA A 165 -1.97 13.40 5.82
N ALA A 166 -2.10 14.20 4.76
CA ALA A 166 -2.97 13.89 3.64
C ALA A 166 -2.58 12.58 2.95
N PHE A 167 -1.30 12.38 2.64
CA PHE A 167 -0.82 11.12 2.07
C PHE A 167 -0.96 9.93 3.04
N ALA A 168 -0.73 10.13 4.35
CA ALA A 168 -0.93 9.09 5.35
C ALA A 168 -2.41 8.63 5.42
N ASN A 169 -3.35 9.57 5.41
CA ASN A 169 -4.79 9.27 5.35
C ASN A 169 -5.17 8.58 4.04
N HIS A 170 -4.52 8.94 2.94
CA HIS A 170 -4.71 8.28 1.66
C HIS A 170 -4.20 6.83 1.67
N LEU A 171 -3.02 6.57 2.24
CA LEU A 171 -2.52 5.20 2.47
C LEU A 171 -3.51 4.38 3.30
N ARG A 172 -4.06 4.93 4.39
CA ARG A 172 -5.10 4.27 5.21
C ARG A 172 -6.34 3.93 4.40
N THR A 173 -6.78 4.85 3.56
CA THR A 173 -7.97 4.67 2.73
C THR A 173 -7.76 3.51 1.76
N HIS A 174 -6.63 3.47 1.06
CA HIS A 174 -6.32 2.40 0.11
C HIS A 174 -6.01 1.05 0.78
N TRP A 175 -5.44 1.07 1.99
CA TRP A 175 -5.31 -0.12 2.82
C TRP A 175 -6.69 -0.74 3.10
N ASN A 176 -7.64 0.06 3.58
CA ASN A 176 -8.99 -0.39 3.92
C ASN A 176 -9.80 -0.86 2.70
N LEU A 177 -9.49 -0.35 1.50
CA LEU A 177 -10.10 -0.78 0.24
C LEU A 177 -9.46 -2.04 -0.36
N THR A 178 -8.41 -2.57 0.28
CA THR A 178 -7.75 -3.81 -0.12
C THR A 178 -8.50 -5.02 0.42
N GLN A 179 -9.01 -5.83 -0.49
CA GLN A 179 -9.64 -7.11 -0.19
C GLN A 179 -8.59 -8.22 -0.21
N ARG A 180 -8.66 -9.06 0.81
CA ARG A 180 -7.78 -10.22 1.01
C ARG A 180 -8.64 -11.47 1.04
N ARG A 181 -8.13 -12.58 0.53
CA ARG A 181 -8.69 -13.90 0.76
C ARG A 181 -8.50 -14.20 2.23
N GLN A 182 -9.60 -14.29 2.96
CA GLN A 182 -9.58 -14.64 4.37
C GLN A 182 -9.55 -16.16 4.49
N HIS A 183 -8.73 -16.66 5.41
CA HIS A 183 -8.89 -18.02 5.89
C HIS A 183 -10.17 -18.07 6.71
N MET A 184 -11.21 -18.67 6.15
CA MET A 184 -12.47 -18.86 6.85
C MET A 184 -12.29 -19.93 7.91
N ASN A 185 -12.63 -19.60 9.15
CA ASN A 185 -12.70 -20.59 10.22
C ASN A 185 -14.04 -21.33 10.13
N TYR A 186 -13.99 -22.60 9.72
CA TYR A 186 -15.16 -23.47 9.61
C TYR A 186 -15.40 -24.33 10.86
N ALA A 187 -14.57 -24.19 11.90
CA ALA A 187 -14.71 -24.96 13.13
C ALA A 187 -16.10 -24.76 13.75
N ASP A 188 -16.70 -25.87 14.17
CA ASP A 188 -17.99 -25.95 14.85
C ASP A 188 -19.19 -25.43 14.02
N LEU A 189 -19.03 -25.25 12.70
CA LEU A 189 -20.12 -24.92 11.80
C LEU A 189 -20.78 -26.18 11.23
N SER A 190 -22.10 -26.12 11.08
CA SER A 190 -22.80 -27.07 10.22
C SER A 190 -22.31 -26.92 8.77
N LEU A 191 -22.41 -27.99 7.97
CA LEU A 191 -22.04 -27.93 6.54
C LEU A 191 -22.79 -26.82 5.79
N SER A 192 -24.05 -26.57 6.15
CA SER A 192 -24.85 -25.48 5.56
C SER A 192 -24.28 -24.10 5.88
N ASP A 193 -23.92 -23.86 7.14
CA ASP A 193 -23.31 -22.58 7.55
C ASP A 193 -21.90 -22.43 6.96
N ALA A 194 -21.12 -23.51 6.89
CA ALA A 194 -19.80 -23.50 6.24
C ALA A 194 -19.91 -23.14 4.75
N ALA A 195 -20.89 -23.69 4.04
CA ALA A 195 -21.16 -23.35 2.64
C ALA A 195 -21.59 -21.88 2.47
N LEU A 196 -22.46 -21.38 3.37
CA LEU A 196 -22.87 -19.96 3.36
C LEU A 196 -21.71 -19.02 3.64
N LEU A 197 -20.84 -19.35 4.61
CA LEU A 197 -19.64 -18.59 4.93
C LEU A 197 -18.67 -18.58 3.74
N HIS A 198 -18.44 -19.74 3.10
CA HIS A 198 -17.58 -19.85 1.92
C HIS A 198 -18.08 -18.96 0.77
N ALA A 199 -19.39 -18.93 0.52
CA ALA A 199 -19.98 -18.13 -0.53
C ALA A 199 -20.23 -16.65 -0.14
N ALA A 200 -19.97 -16.25 1.10
CA ALA A 200 -20.39 -14.94 1.64
C ALA A 200 -19.88 -13.75 0.82
N THR A 201 -18.65 -13.84 0.31
CA THR A 201 -17.96 -12.80 -0.47
C THR A 201 -18.04 -12.98 -1.99
N ASP A 202 -18.70 -14.03 -2.47
CA ASP A 202 -18.84 -14.31 -3.91
C ASP A 202 -20.02 -13.53 -4.51
N VAL A 203 -19.71 -12.42 -5.17
CA VAL A 203 -20.71 -11.53 -5.79
C VAL A 203 -21.54 -12.27 -6.85
N ALA A 204 -20.89 -13.06 -7.71
CA ALA A 204 -21.56 -13.78 -8.79
C ALA A 204 -22.53 -14.83 -8.24
N PHE A 205 -22.11 -15.56 -7.20
CA PHE A 205 -22.98 -16.47 -6.48
C PHE A 205 -24.24 -15.75 -5.96
N TRP A 206 -24.10 -14.60 -5.31
CA TRP A 206 -25.25 -13.87 -4.75
C TRP A 206 -26.15 -13.25 -5.82
N GLU A 207 -25.62 -12.88 -6.99
CA GLU A 207 -26.42 -12.44 -8.13
C GLU A 207 -27.29 -13.58 -8.69
N ILE A 208 -26.70 -14.77 -8.89
CA ILE A 208 -27.41 -15.96 -9.35
C ILE A 208 -28.47 -16.40 -8.32
N MET A 209 -28.12 -16.44 -7.04
CA MET A 209 -29.06 -16.83 -5.98
C MET A 209 -30.23 -15.84 -5.85
N ARG A 210 -29.99 -14.54 -6.05
CA ARG A 210 -31.05 -13.54 -6.03
C ARG A 210 -32.09 -13.76 -7.13
N ALA A 211 -31.65 -14.23 -8.30
CA ALA A 211 -32.52 -14.46 -9.46
C ALA A 211 -33.29 -15.79 -9.37
N THR A 212 -32.75 -16.78 -8.66
CA THR A 212 -33.25 -18.18 -8.69
C THR A 212 -34.00 -18.61 -7.43
N GLN A 213 -33.78 -17.95 -6.29
CA GLN A 213 -34.36 -18.35 -5.00
C GLN A 213 -35.56 -17.48 -4.59
N PRO A 214 -36.51 -18.02 -3.79
CA PRO A 214 -37.54 -17.22 -3.15
C PRO A 214 -36.93 -16.06 -2.34
N ARG A 215 -37.53 -14.88 -2.41
CA ARG A 215 -37.00 -13.64 -1.80
C ARG A 215 -36.71 -13.78 -0.30
N SER A 216 -37.58 -14.49 0.43
CA SER A 216 -37.41 -14.75 1.87
C SER A 216 -36.21 -15.64 2.16
N THR A 217 -36.01 -16.70 1.38
CA THR A 217 -34.86 -17.62 1.49
C THR A 217 -33.55 -16.90 1.17
N TYR A 218 -33.51 -16.12 0.07
CA TYR A 218 -32.35 -15.30 -0.27
C TYR A 218 -31.99 -14.34 0.87
N ALA A 219 -32.97 -13.58 1.37
CA ALA A 219 -32.73 -12.59 2.43
C ALA A 219 -32.20 -13.25 3.71
N ARG A 220 -32.81 -14.36 4.14
CA ARG A 220 -32.36 -15.13 5.32
C ARG A 220 -30.93 -15.64 5.16
N ASN A 221 -30.63 -16.27 4.02
CA ASN A 221 -29.30 -16.84 3.76
C ASN A 221 -28.23 -15.75 3.64
N LYS A 222 -28.55 -14.61 2.99
CA LYS A 222 -27.64 -13.46 2.90
C LYS A 222 -27.37 -12.85 4.27
N ALA A 223 -28.39 -12.71 5.10
CA ALA A 223 -28.24 -12.24 6.48
C ALA A 223 -27.37 -13.21 7.30
N ARG A 224 -27.62 -14.52 7.22
CA ARG A 224 -26.83 -15.55 7.92
C ARG A 224 -25.37 -15.55 7.47
N ALA A 225 -25.11 -15.52 6.16
CA ALA A 225 -23.75 -15.43 5.62
C ALA A 225 -23.02 -14.17 6.08
N THR A 226 -23.73 -13.04 6.18
CA THR A 226 -23.16 -11.76 6.66
C THR A 226 -22.83 -11.82 8.15
N ALA A 227 -23.70 -12.45 8.96
CA ALA A 227 -23.44 -12.68 10.38
C ALA A 227 -22.23 -13.60 10.60
N LEU A 228 -22.20 -14.75 9.91
CA LEU A 228 -21.08 -15.69 9.98
C LEU A 228 -19.75 -15.03 9.58
N LEU A 229 -19.77 -14.23 8.51
CA LEU A 229 -18.57 -13.49 8.09
C LEU A 229 -18.11 -12.54 9.20
N ARG A 230 -19.03 -11.78 9.83
CA ARG A 230 -18.68 -10.87 10.91
C ARG A 230 -18.17 -11.58 12.16
N GLU A 231 -18.79 -12.69 12.55
CA GLU A 231 -18.41 -13.48 13.73
C GLU A 231 -17.05 -14.17 13.57
N ARG A 232 -16.68 -14.54 12.34
CA ARG A 232 -15.50 -15.36 12.05
C ARG A 232 -14.36 -14.59 11.37
N THR A 233 -14.56 -13.30 11.08
CA THR A 233 -13.49 -12.44 10.56
C THR A 233 -12.71 -11.83 11.72
N GLU A 234 -11.52 -12.35 11.95
CA GLU A 234 -10.56 -11.70 12.84
C GLU A 234 -9.81 -10.58 12.10
N PRO A 235 -9.47 -9.46 12.78
CA PRO A 235 -8.56 -8.47 12.24
C PRO A 235 -7.25 -9.13 11.81
N HIS A 236 -6.76 -8.80 10.61
CA HIS A 236 -5.51 -9.40 10.16
C HIS A 236 -4.35 -8.83 10.99
N PRO A 237 -3.36 -9.62 11.43
CA PRO A 237 -2.24 -9.11 12.26
C PRO A 237 -1.47 -7.96 11.59
N TYR A 238 -1.51 -7.87 10.27
CA TYR A 238 -0.90 -6.79 9.50
C TYR A 238 -1.66 -5.46 9.62
N ASP A 239 -2.94 -5.47 9.96
CA ASP A 239 -3.72 -4.24 10.18
C ASP A 239 -3.19 -3.49 11.42
N ALA A 240 -2.80 -4.22 12.48
CA ALA A 240 -2.19 -3.64 13.67
C ALA A 240 -0.79 -3.07 13.38
N VAL A 241 0.03 -3.80 12.61
CA VAL A 241 1.35 -3.32 12.16
C VAL A 241 1.20 -2.07 11.31
N PHE A 242 0.30 -2.09 10.32
CA PHE A 242 0.01 -0.93 9.47
C PHE A 242 -0.40 0.29 10.30
N ALA A 243 -1.32 0.13 11.25
CA ALA A 243 -1.79 1.22 12.08
C ALA A 243 -0.65 1.84 12.92
N ARG A 244 0.22 1.00 13.51
CA ARG A 244 1.39 1.45 14.28
C ARG A 244 2.38 2.23 13.43
N GLU A 245 2.80 1.67 12.29
CA GLU A 245 3.80 2.32 11.43
C GLU A 245 3.25 3.61 10.81
N LEU A 246 1.96 3.65 10.45
CA LEU A 246 1.32 4.86 9.94
C LEU A 246 1.24 5.94 11.02
N ALA A 247 0.91 5.58 12.27
CA ALA A 247 0.89 6.50 13.39
C ALA A 247 2.27 7.12 13.64
N SER A 248 3.34 6.32 13.55
CA SER A 248 4.71 6.79 13.69
C SER A 248 5.04 7.90 12.68
N ILE A 249 4.65 7.75 11.41
CA ILE A 249 4.85 8.79 10.39
C ILE A 249 4.11 10.08 10.75
N THR A 250 2.86 9.97 11.21
CA THR A 250 2.04 11.15 11.53
C THR A 250 2.52 11.89 12.79
N GLN A 251 3.00 11.16 13.81
CA GLN A 251 3.57 11.76 15.02
C GLN A 251 4.88 12.50 14.71
N LEU A 252 5.73 11.91 13.89
CA LEU A 252 6.97 12.54 13.42
C LEU A 252 6.69 13.78 12.57
N ALA A 253 5.57 13.82 11.84
CA ALA A 253 5.16 15.00 11.09
C ALA A 253 4.64 16.13 12.00
N ALA A 254 3.96 15.81 13.09
CA ALA A 254 3.47 16.80 14.05
C ALA A 254 4.58 17.42 14.92
N ALA A 255 5.68 16.69 15.14
CA ALA A 255 6.81 17.13 15.97
C ALA A 255 7.87 17.95 15.21
N ALA A 256 7.75 18.10 13.88
CA ALA A 256 8.78 18.65 12.99
C ALA A 256 8.34 19.94 12.29
#